data_AF-A0A5H2YHV9-F1
#
_entry.id   AF-A0A5H2YHV9-F1
#
_cell.length_a   1.000
_cell.length_b   1.000
_cell.length_c   1.000
_cell.angle_alpha   90.00
_cell.angle_beta   90.00
_cell.angle_gamma   90.00
#
_symmetry.space_group_name_H-M   'P 1'
#
loop_
_entity.id
_entity.type
_entity.pdbx_description
1 polymer ?
#
loop_
_entity_poly.entity_id
_entity_poly.type
_entity_poly.pdbx_seq_one_letter_code
_entity_poly.pdbx_strand_id
1 'polypeptide(L)'
;MHPDLLASIERFRTEMETVDEMAHVLLKGHLLIEEGLSAVLDQYVFHREHLEEARLTFAQKAHIARALCLRKNTLGEWELVFAINALRNNLAHKLNSPERSKRLAKVKDVYFREAAGFERVEEVKKESDTVVLFNACAHSAGFLSTFLADSRGFRQMVHAMDRQLNPNLPPFEL
;
A
#
# COMPACT_ATOMS: atom_id res chain seq x y z
N MET A 1 32.22 -17.79 26.50
CA MET A 1 31.26 -16.94 25.76
C MET A 1 29.97 -16.89 26.56
N HIS A 2 29.36 -15.72 26.75
CA HIS A 2 28.16 -15.58 27.60
C HIS A 2 26.99 -16.42 27.03
N PRO A 3 26.24 -17.20 27.83
CA PRO A 3 25.13 -18.03 27.34
C PRO A 3 24.11 -17.25 26.49
N ASP A 4 23.78 -16.03 26.89
CA ASP A 4 22.85 -15.17 26.16
C ASP A 4 23.36 -14.71 24.78
N LEU A 5 24.69 -14.58 24.64
CA LEU A 5 25.33 -14.24 23.37
C LEU A 5 25.22 -15.41 22.40
N LEU A 6 25.47 -16.63 22.88
CA LEU A 6 25.28 -17.87 22.11
C LEU A 6 23.83 -18.03 21.64
N ALA A 7 22.87 -17.83 22.55
CA ALA A 7 21.45 -17.92 22.21
C ALA A 7 21.02 -16.88 21.17
N SER A 8 21.56 -15.66 21.26
CA SER A 8 21.27 -14.58 20.30
C SER A 8 21.88 -14.86 18.92
N ILE A 9 23.11 -15.36 18.86
CA ILE A 9 23.76 -15.77 17.59
C ILE A 9 23.00 -16.91 16.94
N GLU A 10 22.62 -17.92 17.71
CA GLU A 10 21.93 -19.09 17.16
C GLU A 10 20.52 -18.74 16.66
N ARG A 11 19.80 -17.87 17.39
CA ARG A 11 18.53 -17.34 16.92
C ARG A 11 18.68 -16.57 15.62
N PHE A 12 19.68 -15.67 15.54
CA PHE A 12 19.93 -14.92 14.30
C PHE A 12 20.24 -15.85 13.13
N ARG A 13 21.11 -16.84 13.34
CA ARG A 13 21.45 -17.86 12.33
C ARG A 13 20.20 -18.58 11.84
N THR A 14 19.37 -19.06 12.76
CA THR A 14 18.12 -19.78 12.46
C THR A 14 17.16 -18.92 11.61
N GLU A 15 16.95 -17.66 11.99
CA GLU A 15 16.05 -16.75 11.25
C GLU A 15 16.60 -16.40 9.86
N MET A 16 17.92 -16.31 9.69
CA MET A 16 18.56 -15.97 8.42
C MET A 16 18.76 -17.16 7.48
N GLU A 17 18.65 -18.40 7.96
CA GLU A 17 18.81 -19.62 7.17
C GLU A 17 17.64 -19.88 6.22
N THR A 18 16.48 -19.27 6.48
CA THR A 18 15.27 -19.48 5.69
C THR A 18 14.79 -18.16 5.09
N VAL A 19 14.28 -18.21 3.86
CA VAL A 19 13.63 -17.07 3.24
C VAL A 19 12.13 -17.21 3.47
N ASP A 20 11.58 -16.27 4.23
CA ASP A 20 10.14 -16.14 4.37
C ASP A 20 9.56 -15.46 3.11
N GLU A 21 9.07 -16.28 2.19
CA GLU A 21 8.50 -15.83 0.90
C GLU A 21 7.33 -14.86 1.10
N MET A 22 6.48 -15.11 2.11
CA MET A 22 5.33 -14.26 2.39
C MET A 22 5.79 -12.89 2.92
N ALA A 23 6.80 -12.86 3.77
CA ALA A 23 7.45 -11.62 4.20
C ALA A 23 8.02 -10.86 3.00
N HIS A 24 8.66 -11.55 2.06
CA HIS A 24 9.20 -10.94 0.86
C HIS A 24 8.11 -10.28 0.00
N VAL A 25 7.02 -11.01 -0.28
CA VAL A 25 5.87 -10.49 -1.03
C VAL A 25 5.23 -9.31 -0.31
N LEU A 26 5.02 -9.40 1.00
CA LEU A 26 4.45 -8.31 1.80
C LEU A 26 5.32 -7.06 1.78
N LEU A 27 6.64 -7.25 1.92
CA LEU A 27 7.60 -6.15 1.96
C LEU A 27 7.68 -5.44 0.61
N LYS A 28 7.71 -6.15 -0.51
CA LYS A 28 7.66 -5.50 -1.84
C LYS A 28 6.28 -4.92 -2.14
N GLY A 29 5.22 -5.64 -1.81
CA GLY A 29 3.85 -5.22 -2.04
C GLY A 29 3.50 -3.92 -1.34
N HIS A 30 3.86 -3.76 -0.06
CA HIS A 30 3.56 -2.50 0.64
C HIS A 30 4.35 -1.30 0.09
N LEU A 31 5.59 -1.49 -0.37
CA LEU A 31 6.38 -0.41 -0.99
C LEU A 31 5.70 0.08 -2.27
N LEU A 32 5.26 -0.83 -3.14
CA LEU A 32 4.54 -0.48 -4.36
C LEU A 32 3.20 0.22 -4.07
N ILE A 33 2.48 -0.21 -3.03
CA ILE A 33 1.25 0.47 -2.60
C ILE A 33 1.58 1.86 -2.06
N GLU A 34 2.66 2.01 -1.29
CA GLU A 34 3.09 3.31 -0.76
C GLU A 34 3.54 4.27 -1.86
N GLU A 35 4.26 3.79 -2.87
CA GLU A 35 4.60 4.53 -4.08
C GLU A 35 3.33 4.98 -4.83
N GLY A 36 2.35 4.09 -4.97
CA GLY A 36 1.04 4.43 -5.55
C GLY A 36 0.30 5.51 -4.77
N LEU A 37 0.32 5.45 -3.44
CA LEU A 37 -0.25 6.49 -2.59
C LEU A 37 0.47 7.83 -2.78
N SER A 38 1.80 7.82 -2.76
CA SER A 38 2.63 9.01 -3.02
C SER A 38 2.30 9.62 -4.38
N ALA A 39 2.25 8.81 -5.44
CA ALA A 39 1.94 9.28 -6.80
C ALA A 39 0.56 9.94 -6.89
N VAL A 40 -0.43 9.42 -6.15
CA VAL A 40 -1.76 10.04 -6.04
C VAL A 40 -1.67 11.39 -5.33
N LEU A 41 -1.01 11.47 -4.18
CA LEU A 41 -0.89 12.73 -3.42
C LEU A 41 -0.18 13.81 -4.25
N ASP A 42 0.84 13.44 -5.00
CA ASP A 42 1.58 14.33 -5.89
C ASP A 42 0.68 15.01 -6.94
N GLN A 43 -0.48 14.42 -7.27
CA GLN A 43 -1.42 15.06 -8.20
C GLN A 43 -2.21 16.23 -7.59
N TYR A 44 -2.26 16.33 -6.25
CA TYR A 44 -3.04 17.33 -5.53
C TYR A 44 -2.18 18.41 -4.87
N VAL A 45 -0.85 18.29 -4.90
CA VAL A 45 0.08 19.27 -4.35
C VAL A 45 0.95 19.87 -5.45
N PHE A 46 1.18 21.18 -5.37
CA PHE A 46 2.02 21.92 -6.33
C PHE A 46 3.45 22.12 -5.84
N HIS A 47 3.71 21.82 -4.56
CA HIS A 47 5.00 21.94 -3.87
C HIS A 47 5.28 20.64 -3.10
N ARG A 48 5.71 19.60 -3.82
CA ARG A 48 5.88 18.25 -3.28
C ARG A 48 6.98 18.16 -2.21
N GLU A 49 7.95 19.07 -2.25
CA GLU A 49 9.05 19.16 -1.29
C GLU A 49 8.55 19.26 0.16
N HIS A 50 7.42 19.92 0.39
CA HIS A 50 6.82 20.02 1.72
C HIS A 50 6.17 18.71 2.18
N LEU A 51 5.69 17.87 1.26
CA LEU A 51 5.23 16.52 1.62
C LEU A 51 6.40 15.60 1.95
N GLU A 52 7.52 15.72 1.23
CA GLU A 52 8.74 14.96 1.51
C GLU A 52 9.30 15.33 2.90
N GLU A 53 9.38 16.63 3.20
CA GLU A 53 9.81 17.12 4.52
C GLU A 53 8.87 16.72 5.65
N ALA A 54 7.57 16.61 5.38
CA ALA A 54 6.58 16.16 6.36
C ALA A 54 6.74 14.68 6.78
N ARG A 55 7.50 13.89 6.02
CA ARG A 55 7.82 12.47 6.31
C ARG A 55 6.57 11.65 6.66
N LEU A 56 5.53 11.79 5.85
CA LEU A 56 4.27 11.10 6.07
C LEU A 56 4.47 9.59 6.10
N THR A 57 3.93 8.96 7.13
CA THR A 57 3.86 7.50 7.23
C THR A 57 2.86 6.94 6.22
N PHE A 58 2.99 5.65 5.89
CA PHE A 58 2.02 4.91 5.07
C PHE A 58 0.56 5.19 5.48
N ALA A 59 0.25 5.10 6.77
CA ALA A 59 -1.11 5.27 7.27
C ALA A 59 -1.63 6.70 7.03
N GLN A 60 -0.78 7.71 7.24
CA GLN A 60 -1.13 9.10 6.94
C GLN A 60 -1.38 9.29 5.44
N LYS A 61 -0.49 8.78 4.58
CA LYS A 61 -0.66 8.84 3.12
C LYS A 61 -1.97 8.19 2.68
N ALA A 62 -2.29 7.00 3.20
CA ALA A 62 -3.51 6.28 2.88
C ALA A 62 -4.77 7.05 3.30
N HIS A 63 -4.80 7.63 4.50
CA HIS A 63 -5.94 8.43 4.95
C HIS A 63 -6.11 9.72 4.13
N ILE A 64 -5.03 10.41 3.80
CA ILE A 64 -5.09 11.63 2.97
C ILE A 64 -5.55 11.29 1.56
N ALA A 65 -4.96 10.28 0.91
CA ALA A 65 -5.37 9.83 -0.42
C ALA A 65 -6.86 9.44 -0.44
N ARG A 66 -7.33 8.71 0.59
CA ARG A 66 -8.75 8.38 0.75
C ARG A 66 -9.64 9.61 0.88
N ALA A 67 -9.18 10.66 1.56
CA ALA A 67 -9.93 11.92 1.70
C ALA A 67 -10.01 12.71 0.38
N LEU A 68 -9.02 12.55 -0.49
CA LEU A 68 -8.98 13.19 -1.82
C LEU A 68 -9.82 12.44 -2.88
N CYS A 69 -10.31 11.23 -2.56
CA CYS A 69 -11.22 10.50 -3.42
C CYS A 69 -12.61 11.15 -3.47
N LEU A 70 -13.03 11.62 -4.64
CA LEU A 70 -14.36 12.20 -4.81
C LEU A 70 -15.50 11.17 -4.62
N ARG A 71 -15.31 9.94 -5.10
CA ARG A 71 -16.35 8.89 -5.12
C ARG A 71 -15.89 7.51 -4.66
N LYS A 72 -14.59 7.33 -4.48
CA LYS A 72 -13.95 6.03 -4.17
C LYS A 72 -13.60 5.88 -2.68
N ASN A 73 -13.96 6.84 -1.84
CA ASN A 73 -13.57 6.86 -0.43
C ASN A 73 -14.29 5.78 0.42
N THR A 74 -15.42 5.26 -0.02
CA THR A 74 -16.20 4.22 0.67
C THR A 74 -15.92 2.80 0.15
N LEU A 75 -15.08 2.68 -0.88
CA LEU A 75 -14.73 1.38 -1.47
C LEU A 75 -13.90 0.52 -0.51
N GLY A 76 -14.12 -0.80 -0.56
CA GLY A 76 -13.54 -1.75 0.38
C GLY A 76 -12.04 -1.98 0.16
N GLU A 77 -11.49 -1.59 -0.98
CA GLU A 77 -10.06 -1.61 -1.28
C GLU A 77 -9.26 -0.76 -0.30
N TRP A 78 -9.84 0.29 0.27
CA TRP A 78 -9.21 1.02 1.37
C TRP A 78 -9.02 0.14 2.61
N GLU A 79 -10.03 -0.68 2.95
CA GLU A 79 -9.91 -1.66 4.03
C GLU A 79 -8.78 -2.66 3.75
N LEU A 80 -8.62 -3.06 2.48
CA LEU A 80 -7.54 -3.96 2.07
C LEU A 80 -6.16 -3.32 2.24
N VAL A 81 -5.99 -2.07 1.78
CA VAL A 81 -4.77 -1.27 1.95
C VAL A 81 -4.38 -1.16 3.43
N PHE A 82 -5.35 -0.87 4.31
CA PHE A 82 -5.10 -0.80 5.76
C PHE A 82 -4.81 -2.18 6.37
N ALA A 83 -5.46 -3.25 5.91
CA ALA A 83 -5.19 -4.60 6.37
C ALA A 83 -3.77 -5.07 6.02
N ILE A 84 -3.29 -4.76 4.80
CA ILE A 84 -1.91 -5.02 4.37
C ILE A 84 -0.90 -4.26 5.24
N ASN A 85 -1.15 -2.97 5.51
CA ASN A 85 -0.28 -2.19 6.42
C ASN A 85 -0.25 -2.77 7.84
N ALA A 86 -1.39 -3.21 8.36
CA ALA A 86 -1.47 -3.84 9.67
C ALA A 86 -0.69 -5.18 9.72
N LEU A 87 -0.78 -5.99 8.66
CA LEU A 87 0.01 -7.21 8.52
C LEU A 87 1.52 -6.90 8.44
N ARG A 88 1.92 -5.87 7.68
CA ARG A 88 3.31 -5.41 7.56
C ARG A 88 3.88 -4.95 8.91
N ASN A 89 3.12 -4.16 9.66
CA ASN A 89 3.55 -3.69 10.98
C ASN A 89 3.73 -4.85 11.96
N ASN A 90 2.86 -5.86 11.91
CA ASN A 90 3.02 -7.05 12.75
C ASN A 90 4.33 -7.80 12.41
N LEU A 91 4.61 -8.01 11.12
CA LEU A 91 5.84 -8.66 10.67
C LEU A 91 7.09 -7.89 11.13
N ALA A 92 7.09 -6.55 11.02
CA ALA A 92 8.21 -5.70 11.41
C ALA A 92 8.52 -5.73 12.92
N HIS A 93 7.53 -6.04 13.76
CA HIS A 93 7.71 -6.06 15.21
C HIS A 93 7.90 -7.46 15.79
N LYS A 94 7.37 -8.51 15.14
CA LYS A 94 7.39 -9.89 15.64
C LYS A 94 7.44 -10.90 14.49
N LEU A 95 8.64 -11.43 14.19
CA LEU A 95 8.88 -12.40 13.11
C LEU A 95 7.91 -13.61 13.17
N ASN A 96 7.65 -14.14 14.37
CA ASN A 96 6.80 -15.31 14.61
C ASN A 96 5.70 -15.03 15.65
N SER A 97 4.74 -14.15 15.31
CA SER A 97 3.59 -13.86 16.16
C SER A 97 2.35 -14.68 15.78
N PRO A 98 1.59 -15.23 16.75
CA PRO A 98 0.24 -15.78 16.49
C PRO A 98 -0.70 -14.75 15.85
N GLU A 99 -0.44 -13.46 16.04
CA GLU A 99 -1.22 -12.38 15.47
C GLU A 99 -1.03 -12.26 13.95
N ARG A 100 0.08 -12.76 13.40
CA ARG A 100 0.36 -12.77 11.95
C ARG A 100 -0.73 -13.52 11.18
N SER A 101 -1.11 -14.71 11.63
CA SER A 101 -2.16 -15.53 11.00
C SER A 101 -3.52 -14.84 11.06
N LYS A 102 -3.83 -14.15 12.17
CA LYS A 102 -5.08 -13.37 12.30
C LYS A 102 -5.12 -12.19 11.32
N ARG A 103 -4.01 -11.47 11.17
CA ARG A 103 -3.90 -10.34 10.23
C ARG A 103 -3.95 -10.82 8.78
N LEU A 104 -3.30 -11.93 8.47
CA LEU A 104 -3.36 -12.56 7.16
C LEU A 104 -4.79 -13.01 6.81
N ALA A 105 -5.48 -13.67 7.74
CA ALA A 105 -6.88 -14.05 7.54
C ALA A 105 -7.76 -12.82 7.22
N LYS A 106 -7.50 -11.68 7.86
CA LYS A 106 -8.20 -10.43 7.55
C LYS A 106 -7.89 -9.92 6.14
N VAL A 107 -6.64 -9.96 5.70
CA VAL A 107 -6.26 -9.61 4.32
C VAL A 107 -6.99 -10.51 3.32
N LYS A 108 -7.01 -11.82 3.54
CA LYS A 108 -7.70 -12.79 2.68
C LYS A 108 -9.21 -12.53 2.59
N ASP A 109 -9.86 -12.34 3.75
CA ASP A 109 -11.29 -12.03 3.83
C ASP A 109 -11.67 -10.81 3.00
N VAL A 110 -10.96 -9.70 3.21
CA VAL A 110 -11.22 -8.46 2.46
C VAL A 110 -10.90 -8.65 0.98
N TYR A 111 -9.76 -9.24 0.64
CA TYR A 111 -9.39 -9.47 -0.76
C TYR A 111 -10.44 -10.28 -1.51
N PHE A 112 -10.89 -11.42 -0.97
CA PHE A 112 -11.86 -12.26 -1.66
C PHE A 112 -13.25 -11.62 -1.76
N ARG A 113 -13.60 -10.74 -0.82
CA ARG A 113 -14.84 -9.97 -0.89
C ARG A 113 -14.78 -8.93 -2.00
N GLU A 114 -13.72 -8.12 -2.07
CA GLU A 114 -13.59 -7.06 -3.07
C GLU A 114 -13.26 -7.60 -4.48
N ALA A 115 -12.54 -8.74 -4.56
CA ALA A 115 -12.19 -9.37 -5.82
C ALA A 115 -13.25 -10.36 -6.35
N ALA A 116 -14.42 -10.47 -5.72
CA ALA A 116 -15.45 -11.46 -6.07
C ALA A 116 -15.91 -11.40 -7.53
N GLY A 117 -15.79 -10.26 -8.20
CA GLY A 117 -16.13 -10.08 -9.62
C GLY A 117 -15.01 -10.42 -10.62
N PHE A 118 -13.83 -10.82 -10.16
CA PHE A 118 -12.68 -11.12 -11.04
C PHE A 118 -12.67 -12.60 -11.43
N GLU A 119 -12.48 -12.86 -12.73
CA GLU A 119 -12.60 -14.19 -13.36
C GLU A 119 -11.77 -15.30 -12.69
N ARG A 120 -10.68 -14.94 -12.00
CA ARG A 120 -9.71 -15.88 -11.41
C ARG A 120 -9.75 -15.96 -9.88
N VAL A 121 -10.67 -15.27 -9.20
CA VAL A 121 -10.67 -15.20 -7.73
C VAL A 121 -10.88 -16.58 -7.07
N GLU A 122 -11.70 -17.44 -7.68
CA GLU A 122 -11.96 -18.80 -7.18
C GLU A 122 -10.77 -19.74 -7.35
N GLU A 123 -9.92 -19.50 -8.35
CA GLU A 123 -8.64 -20.21 -8.50
C GLU A 123 -7.69 -19.79 -7.38
N VAL A 124 -7.55 -18.48 -7.15
CA VAL A 124 -6.65 -17.92 -6.13
C VAL A 124 -7.03 -18.40 -4.72
N LYS A 125 -8.31 -18.68 -4.42
CA LYS A 125 -8.72 -19.25 -3.13
C LYS A 125 -8.07 -20.60 -2.80
N LYS A 126 -7.65 -21.35 -3.82
CA LYS A 126 -7.03 -22.69 -3.69
C LYS A 126 -5.50 -22.62 -3.60
N GLU A 127 -4.93 -21.44 -3.81
CA GLU A 127 -3.50 -21.22 -3.83
C GLU A 127 -2.90 -21.03 -2.43
N SER A 128 -1.57 -20.97 -2.36
CA SER A 128 -0.86 -20.69 -1.12
C SER A 128 -1.15 -19.28 -0.60
N ASP A 129 -0.98 -19.07 0.71
CA ASP A 129 -1.13 -17.75 1.33
C ASP A 129 -0.22 -16.68 0.70
N THR A 130 0.99 -17.07 0.27
CA THR A 130 1.92 -16.20 -0.47
C THR A 130 1.30 -15.70 -1.78
N VAL A 131 0.67 -16.60 -2.54
CA VAL A 131 0.01 -16.25 -3.81
C VAL A 131 -1.23 -15.39 -3.56
N VAL A 132 -2.03 -15.71 -2.54
CA VAL A 132 -3.20 -14.89 -2.17
C VAL A 132 -2.76 -13.48 -1.78
N LEU A 133 -1.71 -13.35 -0.96
CA LEU A 133 -1.17 -12.07 -0.55
C LEU A 133 -0.61 -11.27 -1.74
N PHE A 134 0.09 -11.93 -2.65
CA PHE A 134 0.56 -11.31 -3.90
C PHE A 134 -0.62 -10.68 -4.67
N ASN A 135 -1.70 -11.44 -4.85
CA ASN A 135 -2.89 -10.95 -5.55
C ASN A 135 -3.60 -9.82 -4.78
N ALA A 136 -3.65 -9.87 -3.45
CA ALA A 136 -4.19 -8.78 -2.63
C ALA A 136 -3.38 -7.48 -2.79
N CYS A 137 -2.06 -7.57 -2.84
CA CYS A 137 -1.19 -6.43 -3.13
C CYS A 137 -1.40 -5.91 -4.56
N ALA A 138 -1.48 -6.80 -5.55
CA ALA A 138 -1.71 -6.43 -6.95
C ALA A 138 -3.08 -5.77 -7.15
N HIS A 139 -4.13 -6.28 -6.50
CA HIS A 139 -5.46 -5.68 -6.50
C HIS A 139 -5.45 -4.27 -5.89
N SER A 140 -4.77 -4.09 -4.75
CA SER A 140 -4.60 -2.77 -4.13
C SER A 140 -3.83 -1.78 -5.03
N ALA A 141 -2.77 -2.24 -5.70
CA ALA A 141 -2.01 -1.44 -6.64
C ALA A 141 -2.84 -1.07 -7.89
N GLY A 142 -3.65 -2.00 -8.40
CA GLY A 142 -4.59 -1.75 -9.49
C GLY A 142 -5.63 -0.71 -9.11
N PHE A 143 -6.23 -0.83 -7.92
CA PHE A 143 -7.15 0.17 -7.37
C PHE A 143 -6.51 1.57 -7.33
N LEU A 144 -5.31 1.71 -6.76
CA LEU A 144 -4.59 2.99 -6.69
C LEU A 144 -4.23 3.52 -8.08
N SER A 145 -3.93 2.64 -9.04
CA SER A 145 -3.66 3.05 -10.43
C SER A 145 -4.89 3.67 -11.08
N THR A 146 -6.09 3.13 -10.83
CA THR A 146 -7.34 3.75 -11.30
C THR A 146 -7.59 5.10 -10.64
N PHE A 147 -7.25 5.24 -9.35
CA PHE A 147 -7.42 6.51 -8.66
C PHE A 147 -6.42 7.55 -9.16
N LEU A 148 -5.16 7.17 -9.39
CA LEU A 148 -4.15 8.04 -9.99
C LEU A 148 -4.58 8.56 -11.36
N ALA A 149 -5.22 7.73 -12.18
CA ALA A 149 -5.77 8.17 -13.47
C ALA A 149 -6.83 9.28 -13.29
N ASP A 150 -7.75 9.12 -12.33
CA ASP A 150 -8.74 10.16 -12.01
C ASP A 150 -8.07 11.45 -11.49
N SER A 151 -7.06 11.31 -10.62
CA SER A 151 -6.33 12.44 -10.02
C SER A 151 -5.52 13.23 -11.06
N ARG A 152 -4.96 12.56 -12.08
CA ARG A 152 -4.33 13.24 -13.22
C ARG A 152 -5.33 14.10 -13.99
N GLY A 153 -6.55 13.59 -14.19
CA GLY A 153 -7.64 14.37 -14.78
C GLY A 153 -7.96 15.62 -13.95
N PHE A 154 -8.00 15.50 -12.62
CA PHE A 154 -8.16 16.66 -11.73
C PHE A 154 -7.03 17.68 -11.87
N ARG A 155 -5.77 17.24 -11.84
CA ARG A 155 -4.61 18.14 -12.01
C ARG A 155 -4.67 18.90 -13.34
N GLN A 156 -5.04 18.22 -14.42
CA GLN A 156 -5.23 18.84 -15.74
C GLN A 156 -6.34 19.90 -15.73
N MET A 157 -7.46 19.64 -15.04
CA MET A 157 -8.54 20.64 -14.90
C MET A 157 -8.05 21.88 -14.15
N VAL A 158 -7.35 21.70 -13.03
CA VAL A 158 -6.80 22.84 -12.26
C VAL A 158 -5.79 23.63 -13.10
N HIS A 159 -4.91 22.95 -13.84
CA HIS A 159 -3.97 23.60 -14.76
C HIS A 159 -4.70 24.40 -15.84
N ALA A 160 -5.74 23.84 -16.46
CA ALA A 160 -6.54 24.54 -17.46
C ALA A 160 -7.24 25.78 -16.89
N MET A 161 -7.79 25.68 -15.66
CA MET A 161 -8.41 26.81 -14.97
C MET A 161 -7.40 27.92 -14.66
N ASP A 162 -6.20 27.57 -14.17
CA ASP A 162 -5.15 28.54 -13.91
C ASP A 162 -4.71 29.27 -15.19
N ARG A 163 -4.53 28.55 -16.31
CA ARG A 163 -4.21 29.16 -17.61
C ARG A 163 -5.26 30.16 -18.08
N GLN A 164 -6.52 29.95 -17.74
CA GLN A 164 -7.62 30.85 -18.09
C GLN A 164 -7.67 32.07 -17.18
N LEU A 165 -7.49 31.87 -15.87
CA LEU A 165 -7.60 32.93 -14.87
C LEU A 165 -6.35 33.82 -14.80
N ASN A 166 -5.18 33.23 -15.04
CA ASN A 166 -3.87 33.86 -14.90
C ASN A 166 -3.03 33.77 -16.19
N PRO A 167 -3.53 34.26 -17.34
CA PRO A 167 -2.87 34.05 -18.64
C PRO A 167 -1.46 34.63 -18.73
N ASN A 168 -1.19 35.67 -17.93
CA ASN A 168 0.09 36.39 -17.92
C ASN A 168 1.12 35.81 -16.96
N LEU A 169 0.74 34.84 -16.11
CA LEU A 169 1.68 34.18 -15.20
C LEU A 169 2.31 32.95 -15.89
N PRO A 170 3.54 32.58 -15.50
CA PRO A 170 4.13 31.30 -15.89
C PRO A 170 3.22 30.15 -15.44
N PRO A 171 3.02 29.11 -16.29
CA PRO A 171 2.28 27.93 -15.87
C PRO A 171 3.05 27.18 -14.78
N PHE A 172 2.33 26.59 -13.82
CA PHE A 172 2.92 25.63 -12.90
C PHE A 172 3.14 24.27 -13.59
N GLU A 173 4.07 23.47 -13.08
CA GLU A 173 4.43 22.18 -13.68
C GLU A 173 3.34 21.12 -13.50
N LEU A 174 3.10 20.34 -14.56
CA LEU A 174 2.18 19.19 -14.59
C LEU A 174 2.85 17.90 -14.11
#